data_AF-A0A242MKK7-F1
#
_entry.id   AF-A0A242MKK7-F1
#
_cell.length_a   1.000
_cell.length_b   1.000
_cell.length_c   1.000
_cell.angle_alpha   90.00
_cell.angle_beta   90.00
_cell.angle_gamma   90.00
#
_symmetry.space_group_name_H-M   'P 1'
#
loop_
_entity.id
_entity.type
_entity.pdbx_description
1 polymer ?
#
loop_
_entity_poly.entity_id
_entity_poly.type
_entity_poly.pdbx_seq_one_letter_code
_entity_poly.pdbx_strand_id
1 'polypeptide(L)' 'MNQQTLADRAGVSRRTITNAETAQNVGLHEFCRMANALGYDLTLRPKDTVVYEDLDFFFREEE' A
#
# COMPACT_ATOMS: atom_id res chain seq x y z
N MET A 1 -4.11 -0.23 17.57
CA MET A 1 -2.81 0.49 17.61
C MET A 1 -3.09 1.97 17.40
N ASN A 2 -2.50 2.88 18.20
CA ASN A 2 -2.66 4.32 18.03
C ASN A 2 -1.81 4.82 16.84
N GLN A 3 -2.27 5.86 16.12
CA GLN A 3 -1.51 6.56 15.07
C GLN A 3 -0.07 6.88 15.50
N GLN A 4 0.13 7.38 16.73
CA GLN A 4 1.47 7.69 17.22
C GLN A 4 2.36 6.44 17.30
N THR A 5 1.81 5.33 17.81
CA THR A 5 2.53 4.06 17.90
C THR A 5 2.91 3.51 16.52
N LEU A 6 2.03 3.65 15.53
CA LEU A 6 2.34 3.26 14.15
C LEU A 6 3.41 4.17 13.55
N ALA A 7 3.30 5.48 13.74
CA ALA A 7 4.27 6.45 13.26
C ALA A 7 5.68 6.15 13.79
N ASP A 8 5.80 5.86 15.09
CA ASP A 8 7.05 5.51 15.75
C ASP A 8 7.63 4.20 15.19
N ARG A 9 6.77 3.17 15.00
CA ARG A 9 7.19 1.88 14.43
C ARG A 9 7.62 1.98 12.96
N ALA A 10 6.90 2.77 12.17
CA ALA A 10 7.18 2.98 10.75
C ALA A 10 8.32 3.99 10.51
N GLY A 11 8.75 4.73 11.53
CA GLY A 11 9.75 5.79 11.38
C GLY A 11 9.28 6.89 10.43
N VAL A 12 8.01 7.31 10.56
CA VAL A 12 7.38 8.37 9.77
C VAL A 12 6.70 9.38 10.71
N SER A 13 6.31 10.53 10.17
CA SER A 13 5.57 11.52 10.97
C SER A 13 4.16 11.02 11.28
N ARG A 14 3.58 11.41 12.43
CA ARG A 14 2.16 11.14 12.73
C ARG A 14 1.23 11.71 11.66
N ARG A 15 1.58 12.87 11.08
CA ARG A 15 0.82 13.47 9.97
C ARG A 15 0.76 12.56 8.75
N THR A 16 1.83 11.83 8.45
CA THR A 16 1.86 10.85 7.36
C THR A 16 0.82 9.75 7.57
N ILE A 17 0.66 9.26 8.82
CA ILE A 17 -0.39 8.30 9.16
C ILE A 17 -1.78 8.92 8.98
N THR A 18 -2.00 10.14 9.45
CA THR A 18 -3.27 10.86 9.26
C THR A 18 -3.60 11.05 7.78
N ASN A 19 -2.61 11.41 6.95
CA ASN A 19 -2.80 11.54 5.50
C ASN A 19 -3.20 10.19 4.88
N ALA A 20 -2.54 9.10 5.26
CA ALA A 20 -2.87 7.76 4.78
C ALA A 20 -4.32 7.36 5.14
N GLU A 21 -4.72 7.58 6.39
CA GLU A 21 -6.07 7.27 6.89
C GLU A 21 -7.17 8.14 6.26
N THR A 22 -6.82 9.35 5.82
CA THR A 22 -7.76 10.30 5.19
C THR A 22 -7.73 10.25 3.66
N ALA A 23 -7.11 9.22 3.08
CA ALA A 23 -6.96 9.03 1.64
C ALA A 23 -6.29 10.23 0.92
N GLN A 24 -5.40 10.94 1.62
CA GLN A 24 -4.55 11.97 1.05
C GLN A 24 -3.25 11.36 0.52
N ASN A 25 -2.48 12.17 -0.21
CA ASN A 25 -1.20 11.76 -0.77
C ASN A 25 -0.19 11.38 0.34
N VAL A 26 0.42 10.23 0.14
CA VAL A 26 1.56 9.72 0.89
C VAL A 26 2.60 9.23 -0.12
N GLY A 27 3.88 9.48 0.14
CA GLY A 27 4.95 9.00 -0.72
C GLY A 27 5.06 7.48 -0.67
N LEU A 28 5.48 6.88 -1.78
CA LEU A 28 5.61 5.43 -1.91
C LEU A 28 6.52 4.81 -0.85
N HIS A 29 7.62 5.49 -0.52
CA HIS A 29 8.55 5.03 0.51
C HIS A 29 7.94 5.02 1.91
N GLU A 30 7.12 6.03 2.25
CA GLU A 30 6.40 6.08 3.52
C GLU A 30 5.32 5.00 3.59
N PHE A 31 4.63 4.78 2.46
CA PHE A 31 3.68 3.69 2.34
C PHE A 31 4.31 2.31 2.59
N CYS A 32 5.48 2.04 1.99
CA CYS A 32 6.21 0.78 2.23
C CYS A 32 6.61 0.62 3.70
N ARG A 33 7.08 1.70 4.35
CA ARG A 33 7.43 1.67 5.78
C ARG A 33 6.22 1.36 6.67
N MET A 34 5.07 1.95 6.37
CA MET A 34 3.83 1.66 7.08
C MET A 34 3.39 0.20 6.89
N ALA A 35 3.44 -0.32 5.65
CA ALA A 35 3.11 -1.71 5.37
C ALA A 35 4.02 -2.69 6.15
N ASN A 36 5.33 -2.46 6.14
CA ASN A 36 6.29 -3.24 6.91
C ASN A 36 6.04 -3.16 8.43
N ALA A 37 5.75 -1.97 8.95
CA ALA A 37 5.46 -1.78 10.38
C ALA A 37 4.17 -2.46 10.84
N LEU A 38 3.22 -2.69 9.92
CA LEU A 38 2.00 -3.44 10.13
C LEU A 38 2.19 -4.96 9.96
N GLY A 39 3.37 -5.40 9.49
CA GLY A 39 3.66 -6.80 9.22
C GLY A 39 3.06 -7.31 7.91
N TYR A 40 2.71 -6.41 6.98
CA TYR A 40 2.24 -6.80 5.66
C TYR A 40 3.42 -7.06 4.71
N ASP A 41 3.27 -8.10 3.88
CA ASP A 41 4.12 -8.28 2.72
C ASP A 41 3.55 -7.46 1.55
N LEU A 42 4.31 -6.46 1.10
CA LEU A 42 3.87 -5.52 0.08
C LEU A 42 4.62 -5.78 -1.22
N THR A 43 3.90 -6.23 -2.24
CA THR A 43 4.42 -6.32 -3.62
C THR A 43 3.95 -5.11 -4.42
N LEU A 44 4.91 -4.26 -4.82
CA LEU A 44 4.65 -3.20 -5.78
C LEU A 44 4.80 -3.74 -7.20
N ARG A 45 3.76 -3.57 -8.03
CA ARG A 45 3.78 -4.02 -9.42
C ARG A 45 3.56 -2.82 -10.34
N PRO A 46 4.30 -2.71 -11.46
CA PRO A 46 3.91 -1.84 -12.55
C PRO A 46 2.46 -2.09 -12.95
N LYS A 47 1.75 -1.03 -13.35
CA LYS A 47 0.33 -1.12 -13.75
C LYS A 47 0.11 -2.14 -14.87
N ASP A 48 1.09 -2.29 -15.77
CA ASP A 48 1.01 -3.19 -16.92
C ASP A 48 1.53 -4.60 -16.62
N THR A 49 1.71 -4.95 -15.33
CA THR A 49 2.11 -6.31 -14.94
C THR A 49 0.93 -7.25 -15.09
N VAL A 50 1.01 -8.15 -16.07
CA VAL A 50 0.06 -9.24 -16.20
C VAL A 50 0.33 -10.27 -15.10
N VAL A 51 -0.62 -10.44 -14.21
CA VAL A 51 -0.60 -11.46 -13.16
C VAL A 51 -1.32 -12.68 -13.73
N TYR A 52 -0.68 -13.85 -13.65
CA TYR A 52 -1.26 -15.08 -14.18
C TYR A 52 -2.65 -15.38 -13.60
N GLU A 53 -2.86 -15.04 -12.32
CA GLU A 53 -4.12 -15.20 -11.59
C GLU A 53 -5.21 -14.21 -12.02
N ASP A 54 -4.84 -13.07 -12.62
CA ASP A 54 -5.78 -12.04 -13.10
C ASP A 54 -6.07 -12.18 -14.61
N LEU A 55 -5.48 -13.17 -15.29
CA LEU A 55 -5.66 -13.37 -16.74
C LEU A 55 -7.13 -13.49 -17.13
N ASP A 56 -7.94 -14.18 -16.33
CA ASP A 56 -9.38 -14.34 -16.57
C ASP A 56 -10.15 -13.02 -16.46
N PHE A 57 -9.63 -12.01 -15.75
CA PHE A 57 -10.25 -10.69 -15.71
C PHE A 57 -9.89 -9.86 -16.95
N PHE A 58 -8.65 -9.95 -17.44
CA PHE A 58 -8.17 -9.15 -18.56
C PHE A 58 -8.46 -9.76 -19.94
N PHE A 59 -8.57 -11.08 -20.05
CA PHE A 59 -8.79 -11.82 -21.29
C PHE A 59 -10.14 -12.55 -21.31
N ARG A 60 -11.11 -12.16 -20.48
CA ARG A 60 -12.49 -12.59 -20.67
C ARG A 60 -12.94 -12.13 -22.05
N GLU A 61 -12.94 -13.06 -23.00
CA GLU A 61 -13.57 -12.88 -24.29
C GLU A 61 -15.03 -12.49 -24.00
N GLU A 62 -15.43 -11.30 -24.47
CA GLU A 62 -16.84 -10.92 -24.54
C GLU A 62 -17.51 -11.92 -25.50
N GLU A 63 -18.15 -12.94 -24.94
CA GLU A 63 -19.08 -13.83 -25.65
C GLU A 63 -20.37 -13.08 -26.03
#